data_AF-A0A7V1IEB2-F1
#
_entry.id   AF-A0A7V1IEB2-F1
#
_cell.length_a   1.000
_cell.length_b   1.000
_cell.length_c   1.000
_cell.angle_alpha   90.00
_cell.angle_beta   90.00
_cell.angle_gamma   90.00
#
_symmetry.space_group_name_H-M   'P 1'
#
loop_
_entity.id
_entity.type
_entity.pdbx_description
1 polymer ?
#
loop_
_entity_poly.entity_id
_entity_poly.type
_entity_poly.pdbx_seq_one_letter_code
_entity_poly.pdbx_strand_id
1 'polypeptide(L)'
;MEQAKSWKALVLTEDWWAVWLGLGIVLMALIVFLAGGTISGWAVTPGSWDSGGRLAADFVKHFPSYLILFGGWLVIFTLSCGIMGQPLKQYIPGFIVVFLGSLAIFYLAGWQFMKRYDLGAPLLALAIGLVISNLVRIPDWMRTALRTEYYIKTGIVLLGATLPLTLIWSAGPIAFLQATIVSLLTWTTIFLVATRVFKINPKFGAVLGAGGAVCGVSASIAVGGAVRAKKDEIAISIGIV
;
A
#
# COMPACT_ATOMS: atom_id res chain seq x y z
N MET A 1 35.24 -14.48 -6.49
CA MET A 1 34.03 -15.34 -6.38
C MET A 1 32.80 -14.55 -5.90
N GLU A 2 32.70 -13.25 -6.19
CA GLU A 2 31.69 -12.34 -5.61
C GLU A 2 30.60 -11.91 -6.61
N GLN A 3 30.85 -12.05 -7.92
CA GLN A 3 29.90 -11.67 -8.97
C GLN A 3 28.78 -12.70 -9.20
N ALA A 4 28.96 -13.97 -8.79
CA ALA A 4 27.93 -15.01 -8.93
C ALA A 4 26.79 -14.89 -7.89
N LYS A 5 26.95 -14.08 -6.84
CA LYS A 5 25.88 -13.77 -5.87
C LYS A 5 24.90 -12.69 -6.38
N SER A 6 25.29 -11.89 -7.37
CA SER A 6 24.51 -10.75 -7.86
C SER A 6 23.24 -11.18 -8.63
N TRP A 7 23.35 -12.16 -9.53
CA TRP A 7 22.22 -12.62 -10.36
C TRP A 7 21.15 -13.38 -9.57
N LYS A 8 21.57 -14.14 -8.54
CA LYS A 8 20.63 -14.81 -7.64
C LYS A 8 19.88 -13.81 -6.78
N ALA A 9 20.52 -12.73 -6.33
CA ALA A 9 19.85 -11.66 -5.58
C ALA A 9 18.75 -10.96 -6.41
N LEU A 10 18.95 -10.83 -7.73
CA LEU A 10 17.93 -10.28 -8.66
C LEU A 10 16.68 -11.16 -8.80
N VAL A 11 16.75 -12.45 -8.46
CA VAL A 11 15.65 -13.42 -8.62
C VAL A 11 15.10 -13.90 -7.27
N LEU A 12 15.83 -13.75 -6.17
CA LEU A 12 15.41 -14.23 -4.85
C LEU A 12 14.90 -13.14 -3.90
N THR A 13 15.00 -11.86 -4.26
CA THR A 13 14.53 -10.75 -3.41
C THR A 13 13.13 -10.29 -3.81
N GLU A 14 12.30 -9.98 -2.81
CA GLU A 14 10.93 -9.49 -3.01
C GLU A 14 10.91 -8.18 -3.82
N ASP A 15 11.95 -7.35 -3.65
CA ASP A 15 12.12 -6.04 -4.30
C ASP A 15 12.18 -6.16 -5.82
N TRP A 16 13.02 -7.06 -6.32
CA TRP A 16 13.19 -7.25 -7.75
C TRP A 16 12.01 -7.95 -8.38
N TRP A 17 11.34 -8.87 -7.67
CA TRP A 17 10.11 -9.47 -8.18
C TRP A 17 8.99 -8.44 -8.37
N ALA A 18 8.84 -7.47 -7.47
CA ALA A 18 7.89 -6.38 -7.67
C ALA A 18 8.18 -5.58 -8.96
N VAL A 19 9.45 -5.34 -9.26
CA VAL A 19 9.89 -4.66 -10.50
C VAL A 19 9.64 -5.52 -11.73
N TRP A 20 10.03 -6.80 -11.71
CA TRP A 20 9.84 -7.73 -12.83
C TRP A 20 8.37 -7.96 -13.14
N LEU A 21 7.53 -8.11 -12.10
CA LEU A 21 6.08 -8.23 -12.29
C LEU A 21 5.48 -6.96 -12.87
N GLY A 22 5.86 -5.80 -12.33
CA GLY A 22 5.39 -4.52 -12.85
C GLY A 22 5.77 -4.33 -14.32
N LEU A 23 7.04 -4.54 -14.66
CA LEU A 23 7.54 -4.41 -16.03
C LEU A 23 6.93 -5.44 -16.98
N GLY A 24 6.74 -6.69 -16.51
CA GLY A 24 6.06 -7.73 -17.28
C GLY A 24 4.59 -7.41 -17.57
N ILE A 25 3.85 -6.89 -16.59
CA ILE A 25 2.45 -6.44 -16.77
C ILE A 25 2.38 -5.27 -17.75
N VAL A 26 3.33 -4.32 -17.68
CA VAL A 26 3.40 -3.19 -18.60
C VAL A 26 3.71 -3.63 -20.03
N LEU A 27 4.68 -4.52 -20.24
CA LEU A 27 5.00 -5.06 -21.56
C LEU A 27 3.81 -5.83 -22.15
N MET A 28 3.15 -6.67 -21.35
CA MET A 28 1.91 -7.35 -21.75
C MET A 28 0.83 -6.35 -22.17
N ALA A 29 0.62 -5.29 -21.38
CA ALA A 29 -0.34 -4.24 -21.70
C ALA A 29 0.02 -3.51 -23.00
N LEU A 30 1.30 -3.25 -23.24
CA LEU A 30 1.79 -2.61 -24.45
C LEU A 30 1.58 -3.51 -25.69
N ILE A 31 1.85 -4.81 -25.58
CA ILE A 31 1.61 -5.78 -26.66
C ILE A 31 0.12 -5.85 -27.00
N VAL A 32 -0.77 -5.93 -25.99
CA VAL A 32 -2.22 -5.96 -26.19
C VAL A 32 -2.73 -4.67 -26.82
N PHE A 33 -2.19 -3.53 -26.39
CA PHE A 33 -2.52 -2.22 -26.96
C PHE A 33 -2.07 -2.12 -28.43
N LEU A 34 -0.86 -2.59 -28.75
CA LEU A 34 -0.36 -2.65 -30.14
C LEU A 34 -1.16 -3.62 -31.02
N ALA A 35 -1.75 -4.66 -30.41
CA ALA A 35 -2.67 -5.59 -31.09
C ALA A 35 -4.11 -5.04 -31.23
N GLY A 36 -4.38 -3.79 -30.81
CA GLY A 36 -5.69 -3.15 -30.92
C GLY A 36 -6.69 -3.53 -29.81
N GLY A 37 -6.25 -4.23 -28.77
CA GLY A 37 -7.08 -4.59 -27.61
C GLY A 37 -6.93 -3.62 -26.43
N THR A 38 -7.90 -3.62 -25.51
CA THR A 38 -7.81 -2.88 -24.24
C THR A 38 -8.03 -3.81 -23.04
N ILE A 39 -7.23 -3.64 -21.98
CA ILE A 39 -7.30 -4.43 -20.73
C ILE A 39 -8.24 -3.75 -19.70
N SER A 40 -8.84 -2.62 -20.05
CA SER A 40 -9.64 -1.78 -19.12
C SER A 40 -10.88 -2.47 -18.55
N GLY A 41 -11.38 -3.54 -19.19
CA GLY A 41 -12.51 -4.33 -18.68
C GLY A 41 -12.19 -5.21 -17.45
N TRP A 42 -10.91 -5.37 -17.11
CA TRP A 42 -10.48 -6.25 -16.01
C TRP A 42 -10.27 -5.48 -14.69
N ALA A 43 -9.92 -4.19 -14.74
CA ALA A 43 -9.71 -3.36 -13.56
C ALA A 43 -11.02 -2.74 -13.06
N VAL A 44 -11.85 -3.55 -12.40
CA VAL A 44 -13.14 -3.10 -11.86
C VAL A 44 -13.01 -2.68 -10.39
N THR A 45 -13.40 -1.45 -10.09
CA THR A 45 -13.60 -0.96 -8.72
C THR A 45 -15.09 -1.03 -8.35
N PRO A 46 -15.45 -1.50 -7.13
CA PRO A 46 -16.85 -1.53 -6.70
C PRO A 46 -17.53 -0.15 -6.76
N GLY A 47 -18.78 -0.10 -7.20
CA GLY A 47 -19.56 1.13 -7.24
C GLY A 47 -19.99 1.61 -5.84
N SER A 48 -20.45 2.87 -5.74
CA SER A 48 -21.09 3.35 -4.51
C SER A 48 -22.52 2.82 -4.41
N TRP A 49 -22.89 2.27 -3.27
CA TRP A 49 -24.20 1.67 -3.06
C TRP A 49 -24.90 2.22 -1.80
N ASP A 50 -26.23 2.29 -1.87
CA ASP A 50 -27.12 2.88 -0.86
C ASP A 50 -28.17 1.88 -0.35
N SER A 51 -28.40 0.79 -1.07
CA SER A 51 -29.34 -0.28 -0.71
C SER A 51 -28.76 -1.66 -1.03
N GLY A 52 -29.11 -2.67 -0.22
CA GLY A 52 -28.61 -4.04 -0.38
C GLY A 52 -28.93 -4.67 -1.74
N GLY A 53 -30.03 -4.26 -2.37
CA GLY A 53 -30.38 -4.69 -3.74
C GLY A 53 -29.44 -4.16 -4.82
N ARG A 54 -28.91 -2.94 -4.66
CA ARG A 54 -27.90 -2.38 -5.57
C ARG A 54 -26.53 -3.00 -5.35
N LEU A 55 -26.20 -3.37 -4.11
CA LEU A 55 -24.98 -4.12 -3.78
C LEU A 55 -24.97 -5.50 -4.45
N ALA A 56 -26.07 -6.25 -4.37
CA ALA A 56 -26.17 -7.56 -5.02
C ALA A 56 -26.11 -7.45 -6.55
N ALA A 57 -26.77 -6.46 -7.15
CA ALA A 57 -26.74 -6.24 -8.60
C ALA A 57 -25.35 -5.83 -9.11
N ASP A 58 -24.64 -4.96 -8.38
CA ASP A 58 -23.27 -4.53 -8.72
C ASP A 58 -22.28 -5.69 -8.57
N PHE A 59 -22.43 -6.48 -7.49
CA PHE A 59 -21.61 -7.67 -7.26
C PHE A 59 -21.79 -8.72 -8.37
N VAL A 60 -23.03 -9.03 -8.76
CA VAL A 60 -23.30 -10.01 -9.83
C VAL A 60 -22.79 -9.52 -11.18
N LYS A 61 -22.93 -8.22 -11.47
CA LYS A 61 -22.44 -7.61 -12.72
C LYS A 61 -20.92 -7.67 -12.84
N HIS A 62 -20.22 -7.50 -11.72
CA HIS A 62 -18.75 -7.44 -11.68
C HIS A 62 -18.08 -8.75 -11.24
N PHE A 63 -18.87 -9.76 -10.88
CA PHE A 63 -18.40 -11.09 -10.48
C PHE A 63 -17.42 -11.73 -11.47
N PRO A 64 -17.66 -11.70 -12.80
CA PRO A 64 -16.70 -12.27 -13.76
C PRO A 64 -15.36 -11.53 -13.73
N SER A 65 -15.36 -10.21 -13.60
CA SER A 65 -14.14 -9.40 -13.50
C SER A 65 -13.38 -9.66 -12.20
N TYR A 66 -14.08 -9.85 -11.07
CA TYR A 66 -13.42 -10.24 -9.82
C TYR A 66 -12.80 -11.62 -9.88
N LEU A 67 -13.42 -12.58 -10.57
CA LEU A 67 -12.82 -13.90 -10.80
C LEU A 67 -11.57 -13.82 -11.69
N ILE A 68 -11.60 -12.98 -12.73
CA ILE A 68 -10.44 -12.74 -13.60
C ILE A 68 -9.31 -12.07 -12.79
N LEU A 69 -9.61 -11.05 -11.98
CA LEU A 69 -8.64 -10.40 -11.11
C LEU A 69 -8.07 -11.36 -10.07
N PHE A 70 -8.94 -12.13 -9.41
CA PHE A 70 -8.52 -13.13 -8.45
C PHE A 70 -7.60 -14.17 -9.11
N GLY A 71 -8.00 -14.75 -10.23
CA GLY A 71 -7.22 -15.74 -10.97
C GLY A 71 -5.89 -15.17 -11.46
N GLY A 72 -5.90 -13.97 -12.06
CA GLY A 72 -4.70 -13.30 -12.57
C GLY A 72 -3.69 -13.02 -11.46
N TRP A 73 -4.12 -12.41 -10.36
CA TRP A 73 -3.25 -12.13 -9.23
C TRP A 73 -2.81 -13.39 -8.49
N LEU A 74 -3.70 -14.38 -8.34
CA LEU A 74 -3.35 -15.67 -7.74
C LEU A 74 -2.23 -16.34 -8.55
N VAL A 75 -2.35 -16.43 -9.88
CA VAL A 75 -1.32 -17.03 -10.73
C VAL A 75 -0.01 -16.27 -10.61
N ILE A 76 -0.05 -14.94 -10.78
CA ILE A 76 1.14 -14.08 -10.76
C ILE A 76 1.89 -14.19 -9.42
N PHE A 77 1.18 -14.01 -8.31
CA PHE A 77 1.83 -14.01 -7.00
C PHE A 77 2.18 -15.41 -6.50
N THR A 78 1.42 -16.45 -6.87
CA THR A 78 1.78 -17.84 -6.54
C THR A 78 3.03 -18.26 -7.30
N LEU A 79 3.16 -17.91 -8.59
CA LEU A 79 4.39 -18.13 -9.36
C LEU A 79 5.59 -17.43 -8.71
N SER A 80 5.43 -16.15 -8.38
CA SER A 80 6.50 -15.37 -7.73
C SER A 80 6.88 -15.97 -6.37
N CYS A 81 5.91 -16.31 -5.51
CA CYS A 81 6.15 -16.94 -4.21
C CYS A 81 6.79 -18.32 -4.33
N GLY A 82 6.44 -19.09 -5.36
CA GLY A 82 7.04 -20.40 -5.64
C GLY A 82 8.50 -20.29 -6.00
N ILE A 83 8.86 -19.30 -6.82
CA ILE A 83 10.25 -19.02 -7.19
C ILE A 83 11.06 -18.48 -5.99
N MET A 84 10.41 -17.74 -5.09
CA MET A 84 10.98 -17.29 -3.81
C MET A 84 11.11 -18.41 -2.74
N GLY A 85 10.76 -19.67 -3.08
CA GLY A 85 10.92 -20.83 -2.20
C GLY A 85 9.90 -20.90 -1.06
N GLN A 86 8.77 -20.21 -1.18
CA GLN A 86 7.75 -20.16 -0.14
C GLN A 86 6.77 -21.35 -0.23
N PRO A 87 6.21 -21.82 0.89
CA PRO A 87 5.30 -22.96 0.88
C PRO A 87 3.97 -22.58 0.20
N LEU A 88 3.83 -22.94 -1.08
CA LEU A 88 2.64 -22.63 -1.90
C LEU A 88 1.33 -23.16 -1.31
N LYS A 89 1.38 -24.32 -0.63
CA LYS A 89 0.23 -24.91 0.06
C LYS A 89 -0.33 -24.03 1.18
N GLN A 90 0.51 -23.16 1.77
CA GLN A 90 0.10 -22.21 2.80
C GLN A 90 -0.24 -20.84 2.21
N TYR A 91 0.44 -20.46 1.12
CA TYR A 91 0.21 -19.19 0.44
C TYR A 91 -1.18 -19.07 -0.19
N ILE A 92 -1.61 -20.07 -0.97
CA ILE A 92 -2.89 -20.04 -1.71
C ILE A 92 -4.10 -19.80 -0.78
N PRO A 93 -4.29 -20.56 0.31
CA PRO A 93 -5.43 -20.29 1.21
C PRO A 93 -5.32 -18.92 1.90
N GLY A 94 -4.11 -18.48 2.24
CA GLY A 94 -3.91 -17.15 2.82
C GLY A 94 -4.25 -16.02 1.84
N PHE A 95 -3.87 -16.16 0.58
CA PHE A 95 -4.18 -15.18 -0.46
C PHE A 95 -5.69 -15.06 -0.71
N ILE A 96 -6.43 -16.18 -0.69
CA ILE A 96 -7.90 -16.16 -0.79
C ILE A 96 -8.51 -15.31 0.31
N VAL A 97 -8.09 -15.50 1.57
CA VAL A 97 -8.60 -14.74 2.71
C VAL A 97 -8.28 -13.25 2.56
N VAL A 98 -7.05 -12.91 2.18
CA VAL A 98 -6.63 -11.51 1.98
C VAL A 98 -7.41 -10.85 0.84
N PHE A 99 -7.61 -11.55 -0.28
CA PHE A 99 -8.35 -11.02 -1.43
C PHE A 99 -9.83 -10.79 -1.10
N LEU A 100 -10.49 -11.79 -0.47
CA LEU A 100 -11.88 -11.66 -0.05
C LEU A 100 -12.05 -10.57 1.01
N GLY A 101 -11.12 -10.48 1.96
CA GLY A 101 -11.10 -9.41 2.97
C GLY A 101 -10.94 -8.03 2.34
N SER A 102 -10.03 -7.88 1.38
CA SER A 102 -9.83 -6.64 0.63
C SER A 102 -11.10 -6.24 -0.14
N LEU A 103 -11.72 -7.19 -0.87
CA LEU A 103 -12.97 -6.96 -1.59
C LEU A 103 -14.09 -6.52 -0.65
N ALA A 104 -14.23 -7.19 0.50
CA ALA A 104 -15.21 -6.81 1.51
C ALA A 104 -14.98 -5.38 2.04
N ILE A 105 -13.73 -5.00 2.30
CA ILE A 105 -13.38 -3.63 2.73
C ILE A 105 -13.72 -2.61 1.64
N PHE A 106 -13.43 -2.90 0.36
CA PHE A 106 -13.78 -2.01 -0.74
C PHE A 106 -15.29 -1.82 -0.88
N TYR A 107 -16.08 -2.88 -0.74
CA TYR A 107 -17.54 -2.76 -0.71
C TYR A 107 -18.03 -1.97 0.50
N LEU A 108 -17.47 -2.20 1.69
CA LEU A 108 -17.82 -1.44 2.89
C LEU A 108 -17.47 0.05 2.75
N ALA A 109 -16.31 0.37 2.19
CA ALA A 109 -15.90 1.75 1.91
C ALA A 109 -16.75 2.41 0.79
N GLY A 110 -17.33 1.60 -0.10
CA GLY A 110 -18.28 2.05 -1.11
C GLY A 110 -19.65 2.45 -0.57
N TRP A 111 -19.96 2.13 0.69
CA TRP A 111 -21.22 2.48 1.33
C TRP A 111 -21.34 4.00 1.52
N GLN A 112 -22.48 4.58 1.12
CA GLN A 112 -22.73 6.03 1.23
C GLN A 112 -22.48 6.59 2.64
N PHE A 113 -22.78 5.83 3.68
CA PHE A 113 -22.49 6.21 5.06
C PHE A 113 -20.97 6.38 5.29
N MET A 114 -20.16 5.43 4.85
CA MET A 114 -18.69 5.49 5.00
C MET A 114 -18.09 6.62 4.16
N LYS A 115 -18.60 6.84 2.94
CA LYS A 115 -18.17 7.97 2.10
C LYS A 115 -18.49 9.32 2.72
N ARG A 116 -19.62 9.46 3.43
CA ARG A 116 -20.00 10.71 4.10
C ARG A 116 -19.07 11.10 5.24
N TYR A 117 -18.39 10.14 5.85
CA TYR A 117 -17.39 10.37 6.89
C TYR A 117 -15.94 10.36 6.34
N ASP A 118 -15.76 10.39 5.01
CA ASP A 118 -14.45 10.29 4.34
C ASP A 118 -13.60 9.08 4.80
N LEU A 119 -14.27 7.99 5.23
CA LEU A 119 -13.62 6.75 5.62
C LEU A 119 -13.24 5.96 4.38
N GLY A 120 -12.10 6.33 3.79
CA GLY A 120 -11.52 5.63 2.64
C GLY A 120 -11.21 4.17 2.94
N ALA A 121 -11.14 3.35 1.90
CA ALA A 121 -10.82 1.92 2.02
C ALA A 121 -9.53 1.63 2.82
N PRO A 122 -8.43 2.40 2.70
CA PRO A 122 -7.22 2.15 3.51
C PRO A 122 -7.44 2.39 5.01
N LEU A 123 -8.16 3.45 5.39
CA LEU A 123 -8.42 3.77 6.79
C LEU A 123 -9.33 2.71 7.43
N LEU A 124 -10.35 2.26 6.69
CA LEU A 124 -11.23 1.19 7.12
C LEU A 124 -10.49 -0.15 7.23
N ALA A 125 -9.61 -0.47 6.28
CA ALA A 125 -8.75 -1.65 6.33
C ALA A 125 -7.86 -1.65 7.58
N LEU A 126 -7.26 -0.50 7.91
CA LEU A 126 -6.43 -0.34 9.09
C LEU A 126 -7.24 -0.56 10.38
N ALA A 127 -8.41 0.08 10.49
CA ALA A 127 -9.27 -0.04 11.66
C ALA A 127 -9.73 -1.48 11.89
N ILE A 128 -10.25 -2.14 10.83
CA ILE A 128 -10.70 -3.53 10.90
C ILE A 128 -9.51 -4.46 11.18
N GLY A 129 -8.37 -4.24 10.52
CA GLY A 129 -7.15 -5.01 10.74
C GLY A 129 -6.63 -4.93 12.18
N LEU A 130 -6.68 -3.73 12.79
CA LEU A 130 -6.32 -3.51 14.18
C LEU A 130 -7.25 -4.29 15.13
N VAL A 131 -8.57 -4.22 14.90
CA VAL A 131 -9.56 -4.96 15.69
C VAL A 131 -9.33 -6.48 15.56
N ILE A 132 -9.19 -7.00 14.35
CA ILE A 132 -8.96 -8.44 14.11
C ILE A 132 -7.66 -8.90 14.77
N SER A 133 -6.57 -8.13 14.64
CA SER A 133 -5.26 -8.46 15.23
C SER A 133 -5.30 -8.52 16.76
N ASN A 134 -6.15 -7.69 17.38
CA ASN A 134 -6.31 -7.67 18.84
C ASN A 134 -7.26 -8.77 19.37
N LEU A 135 -8.22 -9.23 18.56
CA LEU A 135 -9.20 -10.25 18.97
C LEU A 135 -8.79 -11.68 18.58
N VAL A 136 -8.07 -11.86 17.47
CA VAL A 136 -7.79 -13.17 16.88
C VAL A 136 -6.29 -13.33 16.66
N ARG A 137 -5.73 -14.43 17.17
CA ARG A 137 -4.34 -14.80 16.88
C ARG A 137 -4.25 -15.31 15.44
N ILE A 138 -3.50 -14.58 14.61
CA ILE A 138 -3.25 -14.94 13.21
C ILE A 138 -2.48 -16.27 13.14
N PRO A 139 -3.02 -17.32 12.49
CA PRO A 139 -2.34 -18.61 12.35
C PRO A 139 -1.14 -18.52 11.40
N ASP A 140 -0.16 -19.40 11.60
CA ASP A 140 1.15 -19.27 10.93
C ASP A 140 1.10 -19.46 9.42
N TRP A 141 0.16 -20.24 8.89
CA TRP A 141 -0.05 -20.38 7.44
C TRP A 141 -0.49 -19.07 6.78
N MET A 142 -1.20 -18.19 7.50
CA MET A 142 -1.65 -16.90 6.98
C MET A 142 -0.51 -15.89 6.93
N ARG A 143 0.53 -16.05 7.77
CA ARG A 143 1.73 -15.19 7.74
C ARG A 143 2.45 -15.26 6.39
N THR A 144 2.42 -16.42 5.72
CA THR A 144 3.02 -16.62 4.38
C THR A 144 2.35 -15.75 3.32
N ALA A 145 1.06 -15.43 3.47
CA ALA A 145 0.31 -14.59 2.55
C ALA A 145 0.30 -13.10 2.95
N LEU A 146 0.49 -12.77 4.24
CA LEU A 146 0.51 -11.39 4.74
C LEU A 146 1.85 -10.66 4.45
N ARG A 147 2.31 -10.69 3.19
CA ARG A 147 3.50 -9.95 2.74
C ARG A 147 3.13 -8.54 2.30
N THR A 148 2.78 -7.71 3.27
CA THR A 148 2.35 -6.32 3.03
C THR A 148 3.38 -5.53 2.22
N GLU A 149 4.67 -5.69 2.52
CA GLU A 149 5.76 -5.02 1.81
C GLU A 149 5.80 -5.37 0.32
N TYR A 150 5.68 -6.66 -0.01
CA TYR A 150 5.64 -7.14 -1.38
C TYR A 150 4.44 -6.57 -2.16
N TYR A 151 3.23 -6.62 -1.60
CA TYR A 151 2.03 -6.07 -2.25
C TYR A 151 2.09 -4.55 -2.43
N ILE A 152 2.55 -3.83 -1.41
CA ILE A 152 2.70 -2.36 -1.46
C ILE A 152 3.73 -1.99 -2.53
N LYS A 153 4.89 -2.67 -2.59
CA LYS A 153 5.91 -2.44 -3.62
C LYS A 153 5.37 -2.71 -5.02
N THR A 154 4.69 -3.84 -5.25
CA THR A 154 4.07 -4.14 -6.54
C THR A 154 3.05 -3.05 -6.92
N GLY A 155 2.23 -2.61 -5.97
CA GLY A 155 1.27 -1.52 -6.18
C GLY A 155 1.93 -0.20 -6.59
N ILE A 156 3.03 0.19 -5.92
CA ILE A 156 3.78 1.42 -6.25
C ILE A 156 4.39 1.34 -7.66
N VAL A 157 4.98 0.19 -8.03
CA VAL A 157 5.55 -0.01 -9.37
C VAL A 157 4.47 0.12 -10.45
N LEU A 158 3.31 -0.52 -10.23
CA LEU A 158 2.18 -0.42 -11.17
C LEU A 158 1.59 0.97 -11.24
N LEU A 159 1.47 1.67 -10.10
CA LEU A 159 1.04 3.06 -10.07
C LEU A 159 1.99 3.93 -10.91
N GLY A 160 3.30 3.74 -10.76
CA GLY A 160 4.32 4.39 -11.57
C GLY A 160 4.12 4.19 -13.07
N ALA A 161 3.77 2.97 -13.48
CA ALA A 161 3.51 2.66 -14.88
C ALA A 161 2.26 3.36 -15.46
N THR A 162 1.29 3.70 -14.62
CA THR A 162 0.08 4.44 -15.06
C THR A 162 0.29 5.95 -15.15
N LEU A 163 1.36 6.49 -14.57
CA LEU A 163 1.60 7.93 -14.51
C LEU A 163 2.20 8.44 -15.84
N PRO A 164 1.52 9.38 -16.55
CA PRO A 164 2.06 9.92 -17.78
C PRO A 164 3.31 10.75 -17.50
N LEU A 165 4.41 10.46 -18.19
CA LEU A 165 5.67 11.21 -18.04
C LEU A 165 5.48 12.71 -18.34
N THR A 166 4.54 13.06 -19.21
CA THR A 166 4.16 14.44 -19.54
C THR A 166 3.48 15.17 -18.36
N LEU A 167 2.69 14.46 -17.57
CA LEU A 167 2.11 14.97 -16.32
C LEU A 167 3.18 15.15 -15.26
N ILE A 168 4.11 14.21 -15.14
CA ILE A 168 5.24 14.35 -14.21
C ILE A 168 6.12 15.54 -14.59
N TRP A 169 6.39 15.76 -15.88
CA TRP A 169 7.21 16.88 -16.33
C TRP A 169 6.55 18.23 -16.08
N SER A 170 5.27 18.35 -16.42
CA SER A 170 4.55 19.63 -16.30
C SER A 170 4.10 19.94 -14.87
N ALA A 171 3.57 18.94 -14.15
CA ALA A 171 3.06 19.12 -12.79
C ALA A 171 4.09 18.79 -11.70
N GLY A 172 5.16 18.07 -12.01
CA GLY A 172 6.18 17.63 -11.03
C GLY A 172 6.81 18.76 -10.24
N PRO A 173 7.29 19.86 -10.87
CA PRO A 173 7.88 20.98 -10.14
C PRO A 173 6.88 21.62 -9.16
N ILE A 174 5.63 21.80 -9.59
CA ILE A 174 4.55 22.39 -8.77
C ILE A 174 4.20 21.44 -7.62
N ALA A 175 4.01 20.15 -7.91
CA ALA A 175 3.70 19.14 -6.90
C ALA A 175 4.82 18.99 -5.87
N PHE A 176 6.08 19.03 -6.29
CA PHE A 176 7.24 18.96 -5.40
C PHE A 176 7.34 20.20 -4.50
N LEU A 177 7.15 21.38 -5.09
CA LEU A 177 7.14 22.65 -4.33
C LEU A 177 5.99 22.68 -3.33
N GLN A 178 4.79 22.30 -3.74
CA GLN A 178 3.62 22.21 -2.86
C GLN A 178 3.83 21.20 -1.73
N ALA A 179 4.29 19.98 -2.05
CA ALA A 179 4.57 18.94 -1.06
C ALA A 179 5.62 19.41 -0.05
N THR A 180 6.67 20.11 -0.51
CA THR A 180 7.71 20.67 0.36
C THR A 180 7.14 21.75 1.27
N ILE A 181 6.36 22.69 0.74
CA ILE A 181 5.74 23.77 1.54
C ILE A 181 4.81 23.18 2.61
N VAL A 182 3.92 22.26 2.22
CA VAL A 182 2.98 21.62 3.16
C VAL A 182 3.75 20.84 4.22
N SER A 183 4.78 20.07 3.84
CA SER A 183 5.59 19.32 4.80
C SER A 183 6.30 20.24 5.80
N LEU A 184 6.89 21.34 5.33
CA LEU A 184 7.58 22.30 6.20
C LEU A 184 6.62 23.03 7.14
N LEU A 185 5.45 23.45 6.64
CA LEU A 185 4.44 24.11 7.44
C LEU A 185 3.86 23.16 8.50
N THR A 186 3.50 21.94 8.12
CA THR A 186 3.01 20.92 9.05
C THR A 186 4.07 20.58 10.09
N TRP A 187 5.32 20.36 9.67
CA TRP A 187 6.42 20.08 10.59
C TRP A 187 6.63 21.22 11.59
N THR A 188 6.68 22.46 11.10
CA THR A 188 6.88 23.65 11.94
C THR A 188 5.72 23.82 12.92
N THR A 189 4.49 23.61 12.47
CA THR A 189 3.30 23.72 13.31
C THR A 189 3.32 22.68 14.43
N ILE A 190 3.56 21.40 14.11
CA ILE A 190 3.64 20.33 15.11
C ILE A 190 4.81 20.60 16.07
N PHE A 191 5.98 20.99 15.56
CA PHE A 191 7.15 21.29 16.37
C PHE A 191 6.90 22.44 17.35
N LEU A 192 6.31 23.55 16.87
CA LEU A 192 6.01 24.71 17.71
C LEU A 192 4.95 24.37 18.75
N VAL A 193 3.89 23.66 18.39
CA VAL A 193 2.85 23.24 19.34
C VAL A 193 3.44 22.29 20.40
N ALA A 194 4.21 21.30 19.99
CA ALA A 194 4.86 20.36 20.90
C ALA A 194 5.81 21.07 21.90
N THR A 195 6.60 22.04 21.42
CA THR A 195 7.61 22.71 22.26
C THR A 195 7.08 23.91 23.04
N ARG A 196 6.15 24.70 22.48
CA ARG A 196 5.63 25.93 23.12
C ARG A 196 4.37 25.69 23.94
N VAL A 197 3.46 24.84 23.47
CA VAL A 197 2.18 24.58 24.16
C VAL A 197 2.34 23.43 25.14
N PHE A 198 2.78 22.28 24.64
CA PHE A 198 2.94 21.07 25.47
C PHE A 198 4.28 20.99 26.21
N LYS A 199 5.20 21.92 25.95
CA LYS A 199 6.52 22.02 26.62
C LYS A 199 7.33 20.73 26.57
N ILE A 200 7.18 19.96 25.50
CA ILE A 200 7.93 18.72 25.30
C ILE A 200 9.34 19.04 24.79
N ASN A 201 10.29 18.14 25.05
CA ASN A 201 11.67 18.25 24.60
C ASN A 201 11.73 18.56 23.09
N PRO A 202 12.46 19.60 22.65
CA PRO A 202 12.62 19.94 21.24
C PRO A 202 13.08 18.78 20.35
N LYS A 203 13.90 17.86 20.88
CA LYS A 203 14.30 16.67 20.13
C LYS A 203 13.12 15.76 19.80
N PHE A 204 12.27 15.49 20.78
CA PHE A 204 11.04 14.72 20.56
C PHE A 204 10.05 15.48 19.68
N GLY A 205 9.89 16.79 19.89
CA GLY A 205 9.04 17.63 19.04
C GLY A 205 9.47 17.62 17.57
N ALA A 206 10.77 17.59 17.29
CA ALA A 206 11.30 17.51 15.93
C ALA A 206 11.01 16.15 15.27
N VAL A 207 11.10 15.06 16.05
CA VAL A 207 10.77 13.71 15.59
C VAL A 207 9.27 13.56 15.36
N LEU A 208 8.44 14.03 16.29
CA LEU A 208 6.98 14.02 16.18
C LEU A 208 6.50 14.85 14.98
N GLY A 209 7.07 16.03 14.78
CA GLY A 209 6.80 16.86 13.62
C GLY A 209 7.20 16.18 12.31
N ALA A 210 8.32 15.46 12.28
CA ALA A 210 8.77 14.75 11.09
C ALA A 210 7.89 13.55 10.77
N GLY A 211 7.50 12.80 11.81
CA GLY A 211 6.52 11.74 11.68
C GLY A 211 5.21 12.26 11.08
N GLY A 212 4.59 13.24 11.74
CA GLY A 212 3.27 13.74 11.36
C GLY A 212 3.23 14.56 10.05
N ALA A 213 4.35 15.10 9.58
CA ALA A 213 4.41 15.87 8.34
C ALA A 213 4.73 15.03 7.09
N VAL A 214 5.25 13.81 7.26
CA VAL A 214 5.75 12.97 6.15
C VAL A 214 5.25 11.53 6.32
N CYS A 215 6.11 10.53 6.07
CA CYS A 215 5.78 9.12 6.00
C CYS A 215 5.79 8.41 7.36
N GLY A 216 5.57 9.14 8.47
CA GLY A 216 5.45 8.60 9.83
C GLY A 216 6.71 7.89 10.32
N VAL A 217 6.83 6.60 9.99
CA VAL A 217 7.86 5.69 10.48
C VAL A 217 9.26 6.07 10.02
N SER A 218 9.49 6.13 8.71
CA SER A 218 10.83 6.39 8.17
C SER A 218 11.29 7.82 8.45
N ALA A 219 10.37 8.79 8.47
CA ALA A 219 10.66 10.17 8.84
C ALA A 219 11.07 10.29 10.33
N SER A 220 10.34 9.61 11.22
CA SER A 220 10.67 9.57 12.66
C SER A 220 12.05 8.96 12.91
N ILE A 221 12.39 7.87 12.21
CA ILE A 221 13.71 7.21 12.33
C ILE A 221 14.83 8.12 11.80
N ALA A 222 14.67 8.69 10.61
CA ALA A 222 15.70 9.52 9.98
C ALA A 222 15.99 10.79 10.80
N VAL A 223 14.94 11.52 11.20
CA VAL A 223 15.11 12.74 12.01
C VAL A 223 15.56 12.40 13.43
N GLY A 224 15.06 11.31 14.02
CA GLY A 224 15.50 10.84 15.33
C GLY A 224 17.00 10.55 15.38
N GLY A 225 17.56 9.96 14.32
CA GLY A 225 19.00 9.78 14.15
C GLY A 225 19.76 11.11 14.01
N ALA A 226 19.21 12.05 13.23
CA ALA A 226 19.83 13.36 12.99
C ALA A 226 19.89 14.25 14.24
N VAL A 227 18.80 14.34 15.01
CA VAL A 227 18.74 15.15 16.25
C VAL A 227 19.22 14.41 17.49
N ARG A 228 19.61 13.13 17.35
CA ARG A 228 19.97 12.22 18.44
C ARG A 228 18.88 12.20 19.52
N ALA A 229 17.64 11.98 19.08
CA ALA A 229 16.51 11.73 19.97
C ALA A 229 16.67 10.37 20.64
N LYS A 230 16.01 10.19 21.78
CA LYS A 230 16.08 8.91 22.48
C LYS A 230 15.25 7.84 21.72
N LYS A 231 15.55 6.56 21.95
CA LYS A 231 14.87 5.45 21.23
C LYS A 231 13.39 5.34 21.59
N ASP A 232 13.04 5.64 22.84
CA ASP A 232 11.65 5.76 23.32
C ASP A 232 10.92 6.90 22.62
N GLU A 233 11.53 8.08 22.49
CA GLU A 233 11.00 9.23 21.75
C GLU A 233 10.69 8.87 20.28
N ILE A 234 11.57 8.11 19.61
CA ILE A 234 11.33 7.64 18.25
C ILE A 234 10.17 6.63 18.22
N ALA A 235 10.16 5.65 19.12
CA ALA A 235 9.12 4.63 19.17
C ALA A 235 7.72 5.20 19.47
N ILE A 236 7.64 6.19 20.37
CA ILE A 236 6.38 6.88 20.71
C ILE A 236 5.87 7.67 19.50
N SER A 237 6.76 8.39 18.79
CA SER A 237 6.39 9.12 17.57
C SER A 237 5.79 8.19 16.52
N ILE A 238 6.40 7.01 16.32
CA ILE A 238 5.91 5.99 15.38
C ILE A 238 4.54 5.45 15.79
N GLY A 239 4.28 5.31 17.09
CA GLY A 239 2.99 4.78 17.56
C GLY A 239 1.83 5.78 17.50
N ILE A 240 2.13 7.09 17.52
CA ILE A 240 1.12 8.15 17.53
C ILE A 240 0.71 8.57 16.11
N VAL A 241 1.62 8.47 15.13
CA VAL A 241 1.41 8.87 13.73
C VAL A 241 0.97 7.69 12.88
#